data_AF-A0A437JGK0-F1
#
_entry.id   AF-A0A437JGK0-F1
#
_cell.length_a   1.000
_cell.length_b   1.000
_cell.length_c   1.000
_cell.angle_alpha   90.00
_cell.angle_beta   90.00
_cell.angle_gamma   90.00
#
_symmetry.space_group_name_H-M   'P 1'
#
loop_
_entity.id
_entity.type
_entity.pdbx_description
1 polymer ?
#
loop_
_entity_poly.entity_id
_entity_poly.type
_entity_poly.pdbx_seq_one_letter_code
_entity_poly.pdbx_strand_id
1 'polypeptide(L)'
;MKQQRTTSRVKAAVVLLILWITSSAAAFYWFFLNHYGVFDEQGLWQQQPLLPAQVQHKLRQQLLPDNTWQAVLITDPDCSCSSFAKGHLQRMQQRQSDLAIKELELEEAKALGLDVIAAPLLLLFQHQQLLYAGPLATDLLCSDNASLLDGIIRGTTQLPGFWLNGENTACRCLVP
;
A
#
# COMPACT_ATOMS: atom_id res chain seq x y z
N MET A 1 25.11 -19.51 -50.08
CA MET A 1 25.54 -19.44 -48.65
C MET A 1 25.10 -18.17 -47.90
N LYS A 2 24.98 -16.97 -48.51
CA LYS A 2 24.50 -15.75 -47.82
C LYS A 2 23.06 -15.86 -47.29
N GLN A 3 22.14 -16.41 -48.09
CA GLN A 3 20.70 -16.45 -47.80
C GLN A 3 20.34 -17.32 -46.58
N GLN A 4 20.99 -18.47 -46.41
CA GLN A 4 20.80 -19.40 -45.29
C GLN A 4 21.31 -18.83 -43.95
N ARG A 5 22.35 -17.99 -43.98
CA ARG A 5 22.92 -17.32 -42.80
C ARG A 5 22.01 -16.21 -42.26
N THR A 6 21.32 -15.49 -43.15
CA THR A 6 20.29 -14.50 -42.79
C THR A 6 19.08 -15.14 -42.12
N THR A 7 18.57 -16.26 -42.64
CA THR A 7 17.41 -16.96 -42.05
C THR A 7 17.69 -17.49 -40.64
N SER A 8 18.89 -18.01 -40.40
CA SER A 8 19.30 -18.47 -39.06
C SER A 8 19.40 -17.31 -38.05
N ARG A 9 19.94 -16.16 -38.47
CA ARG A 9 20.01 -14.95 -37.62
C ARG A 9 18.64 -14.38 -37.30
N VAL A 10 17.73 -14.35 -38.27
CA VAL A 10 16.34 -13.91 -38.05
C VAL A 10 15.62 -14.85 -37.08
N LYS A 11 15.76 -16.17 -37.23
CA LYS A 11 15.21 -17.14 -36.28
C LYS A 11 15.77 -16.95 -34.86
N ALA A 12 17.08 -16.76 -34.73
CA ALA A 12 17.70 -16.49 -33.43
C ALA A 12 17.21 -15.17 -32.82
N ALA A 13 17.08 -14.10 -33.62
CA ALA A 13 16.54 -12.83 -33.16
C ALA A 13 15.07 -12.94 -32.71
N VAL A 14 14.25 -13.70 -33.45
CA VAL A 14 12.85 -13.97 -33.07
C VAL A 14 12.78 -14.76 -31.76
N VAL A 15 13.61 -15.80 -31.59
CA VAL A 15 13.67 -16.58 -30.35
C VAL A 15 14.10 -15.70 -29.16
N LEU A 16 15.12 -14.86 -29.34
CA LEU A 16 15.57 -13.92 -28.31
C LEU A 16 14.49 -12.90 -27.95
N LEU A 17 13.78 -12.38 -28.95
CA LEU A 17 12.67 -11.45 -28.72
C LEU A 17 11.53 -12.12 -27.94
N ILE A 18 11.14 -13.33 -28.33
CA ILE A 18 10.09 -14.10 -27.61
C ILE A 18 10.52 -14.34 -26.17
N LEU A 19 11.77 -14.81 -25.96
CA LEU A 19 12.30 -15.06 -24.62
C LEU A 19 12.25 -13.77 -23.78
N TRP A 20 12.73 -12.65 -24.32
CA TRP A 20 12.71 -11.36 -23.63
C TRP A 20 11.31 -10.90 -23.25
N ILE A 21 10.33 -11.01 -24.16
CA ILE A 21 8.93 -10.68 -23.88
C ILE A 21 8.39 -11.58 -22.76
N THR A 22 8.58 -12.90 -22.86
CA THR A 22 8.06 -13.85 -21.85
C THR A 22 8.69 -13.65 -20.48
N SER A 23 10.00 -13.41 -20.41
CA SER A 23 10.69 -13.13 -19.14
C SER A 23 10.24 -11.81 -18.53
N SER A 24 10.03 -10.77 -19.35
CA SER A 24 9.56 -9.47 -18.88
C SER A 24 8.12 -9.53 -18.38
N ALA A 25 7.24 -10.26 -19.07
CA ALA A 25 5.86 -10.49 -18.64
C ALA A 25 5.80 -11.30 -17.34
N ALA A 26 6.61 -12.36 -17.21
CA ALA A 26 6.69 -13.16 -16.00
C ALA A 26 7.20 -12.34 -14.80
N ALA A 27 8.25 -11.53 -15.01
CA ALA A 27 8.75 -10.62 -13.98
C ALA A 27 7.68 -9.60 -13.56
N PHE A 28 7.01 -8.96 -14.53
CA PHE A 28 5.95 -7.99 -14.23
C PHE A 28 4.81 -8.63 -13.42
N TYR A 29 4.39 -9.84 -13.79
CA TYR A 29 3.36 -10.57 -13.06
C TYR A 29 3.79 -10.85 -11.61
N TRP A 30 4.99 -11.36 -11.42
CA TRP A 30 5.48 -11.78 -10.10
C TRP A 30 5.71 -10.61 -9.16
N PHE A 31 6.29 -9.51 -9.65
CA PHE A 31 6.62 -8.34 -8.82
C PHE A 31 5.47 -7.36 -8.58
N PHE A 32 4.49 -7.29 -9.50
CA PHE A 32 3.43 -6.27 -9.45
C PHE A 32 2.04 -6.89 -9.36
N LEU A 33 1.64 -7.71 -10.33
CA LEU A 33 0.25 -8.19 -10.40
C LEU A 33 -0.11 -9.16 -9.27
N ASN A 34 0.84 -9.97 -8.79
CA ASN A 34 0.61 -10.88 -7.66
C ASN A 34 0.32 -10.13 -6.34
N HIS A 35 0.72 -8.86 -6.27
CA HIS A 35 0.52 -8.00 -5.11
C HIS A 35 -0.59 -6.98 -5.34
N TYR A 36 -1.49 -7.22 -6.30
CA TYR A 36 -2.61 -6.31 -6.58
C TYR A 36 -3.94 -7.03 -6.46
N GLY A 37 -4.80 -6.53 -5.56
CA GLY A 37 -6.11 -7.13 -5.34
C GLY A 37 -6.87 -6.46 -4.20
N VAL A 38 -8.02 -7.02 -3.84
CA VAL A 38 -8.90 -6.53 -2.75
C VAL A 38 -8.18 -6.54 -1.41
N PHE A 39 -8.04 -5.40 -0.73
CA PHE A 39 -7.21 -5.25 0.48
C PHE A 39 -7.51 -6.27 1.58
N ASP A 40 -8.79 -6.45 1.88
CA ASP A 40 -9.33 -7.48 2.77
C ASP A 40 -10.02 -8.59 1.97
N GLU A 41 -9.23 -9.36 1.22
CA GLU A 41 -9.74 -10.40 0.33
C GLU A 41 -10.57 -11.47 1.06
N GLN A 42 -10.22 -11.76 2.31
CA GLN A 42 -10.87 -12.79 3.11
C GLN A 42 -12.02 -12.24 3.98
N GLY A 43 -12.29 -10.92 3.93
CA GLY A 43 -13.32 -10.27 4.74
C GLY A 43 -13.04 -10.36 6.24
N LEU A 44 -11.77 -10.41 6.66
CA LEU A 44 -11.36 -10.53 8.06
C LEU A 44 -11.85 -9.34 8.89
N TRP A 45 -11.91 -8.14 8.31
CA TRP A 45 -12.46 -6.96 8.98
C TRP A 45 -13.98 -6.98 9.10
N GLN A 46 -14.70 -7.77 8.30
CA GLN A 46 -16.14 -7.98 8.52
C GLN A 46 -16.38 -8.94 9.70
N GLN A 47 -15.50 -9.93 9.87
CA GLN A 47 -15.58 -10.91 10.95
C GLN A 47 -15.08 -10.35 12.29
N GLN A 48 -13.98 -9.61 12.25
CA GLN A 48 -13.29 -9.01 13.39
C GLN A 48 -12.86 -7.58 13.02
N PRO A 49 -13.78 -6.60 13.12
CA PRO A 49 -13.50 -5.25 12.69
C PRO A 49 -12.43 -4.59 13.54
N LEU A 50 -11.56 -3.81 12.89
CA LEU A 50 -10.69 -2.86 13.59
C LEU A 50 -11.56 -1.84 14.31
N LEU A 51 -11.49 -1.86 15.64
CA LEU A 51 -12.23 -0.91 16.48
C LEU A 51 -11.38 0.34 16.72
N PRO A 52 -11.85 1.56 16.35
CA PRO A 52 -11.07 2.79 16.46
C PRO A 52 -10.47 3.03 17.84
N ALA A 53 -11.26 2.87 18.90
CA ALA A 53 -10.80 3.09 20.26
C ALA A 53 -9.69 2.10 20.68
N GLN A 54 -9.75 0.85 20.21
CA GLN A 54 -8.72 -0.14 20.51
C GLN A 54 -7.42 0.17 19.76
N VAL A 55 -7.51 0.53 18.47
CA VAL A 55 -6.35 0.92 17.66
C VAL A 55 -5.67 2.16 18.25
N GLN A 56 -6.46 3.18 18.63
CA GLN A 56 -5.96 4.39 19.30
C GLN A 56 -5.25 4.06 20.62
N HIS A 57 -5.81 3.13 21.41
CA HIS A 57 -5.19 2.70 22.66
C HIS A 57 -3.85 1.99 22.42
N LYS A 58 -3.80 1.04 21.47
CA LYS A 58 -2.59 0.29 21.10
C LYS A 58 -1.48 1.20 20.57
N LEU A 59 -1.83 2.28 19.86
CA LEU A 59 -0.89 3.22 19.25
C LEU A 59 -0.64 4.49 20.07
N ARG A 60 -1.13 4.57 21.31
CA ARG A 60 -1.10 5.81 22.09
C ARG A 60 0.29 6.42 22.26
N GLN A 61 1.34 5.59 22.37
CA GLN A 61 2.72 6.07 22.55
C GLN A 61 3.37 6.53 21.24
N GLN A 62 2.75 6.22 20.10
CA GLN A 62 3.23 6.45 18.74
C GLN A 62 2.54 7.68 18.13
N LEU A 63 1.41 8.09 18.72
CA LEU A 63 0.66 9.29 18.34
C LEU A 63 1.17 10.51 19.11
N LEU A 64 1.37 11.61 18.38
CA LEU A 64 1.78 12.92 18.88
C LEU A 64 0.53 13.73 19.29
N PRO A 65 0.42 14.21 20.53
CA PRO A 65 -0.81 14.84 20.99
C PRO A 65 -1.13 16.18 20.30
N ASP A 66 -0.10 16.91 19.87
CA ASP A 66 -0.23 18.26 19.32
C ASP A 66 -0.43 18.29 17.79
N ASN A 67 -0.37 17.13 17.12
CA ASN A 67 -0.53 17.05 15.67
C ASN A 67 -2.00 16.83 15.28
N THR A 68 -2.52 17.74 14.45
CA THR A 68 -3.86 17.60 13.85
C THR A 68 -3.95 16.36 12.99
N TRP A 69 -3.00 16.12 12.08
CA TRP A 69 -3.01 14.96 11.18
C TRP A 69 -1.81 14.06 11.41
N GLN A 70 -2.08 12.75 11.50
CA GLN A 70 -1.03 11.76 11.67
C GLN A 70 -1.33 10.51 10.87
N ALA A 71 -0.34 10.06 10.09
CA ALA A 71 -0.37 8.80 9.39
C ALA A 71 0.53 7.80 10.10
N VAL A 72 -0.01 6.66 10.49
CA VAL A 72 0.77 5.49 10.87
C VAL A 72 0.77 4.53 9.68
N LEU A 73 1.94 4.30 9.10
CA LEU A 73 2.13 3.38 7.98
C LEU A 73 2.79 2.11 8.51
N ILE A 74 2.05 1.01 8.47
CA ILE A 74 2.56 -0.32 8.81
C ILE A 74 3.09 -0.94 7.53
N THR A 75 4.34 -1.38 7.55
CA THR A 75 5.06 -1.89 6.38
C THR A 75 5.64 -3.26 6.61
N ASP A 76 5.78 -4.02 5.52
CA ASP A 76 6.46 -5.30 5.49
C ASP A 76 7.71 -5.16 4.60
N PRO A 77 8.93 -5.44 5.09
CA PRO A 77 10.16 -5.35 4.30
C PRO A 77 10.21 -6.31 3.11
N ASP A 78 9.47 -7.42 3.16
CA ASP A 78 9.39 -8.40 2.08
C ASP A 78 8.31 -8.04 1.04
N CYS A 79 7.57 -6.96 1.27
CA CYS A 79 6.51 -6.49 0.39
C CYS A 79 6.96 -5.28 -0.46
N SER A 80 6.98 -5.44 -1.80
CA SER A 80 7.32 -4.36 -2.72
C SER A 80 6.39 -3.14 -2.59
N CYS A 81 5.10 -3.37 -2.32
CA CYS A 81 4.10 -2.31 -2.10
C CYS A 81 4.47 -1.37 -0.95
N SER A 82 5.18 -1.86 0.08
CA SER A 82 5.65 -1.02 1.19
C SER A 82 6.55 0.11 0.70
N SER A 83 7.44 -0.16 -0.25
CA SER A 83 8.35 0.86 -0.80
C SER A 83 7.57 1.95 -1.56
N PHE A 84 6.58 1.57 -2.36
CA PHE A 84 5.72 2.51 -3.08
C PHE A 84 4.91 3.37 -2.12
N ALA A 85 4.33 2.77 -1.08
CA ALA A 85 3.57 3.49 -0.07
C ALA A 85 4.43 4.47 0.73
N LYS A 86 5.65 4.09 1.14
CA LYS A 86 6.61 5.01 1.79
C LYS A 86 6.90 6.20 0.89
N GLY A 87 7.21 5.95 -0.38
CA GLY A 87 7.48 7.02 -1.36
C GLY A 87 6.31 7.97 -1.55
N HIS A 88 5.08 7.45 -1.62
CA HIS A 88 3.88 8.29 -1.67
C HIS A 88 3.71 9.12 -0.41
N LEU A 89 3.80 8.50 0.76
CA LEU A 89 3.56 9.20 2.02
C LEU A 89 4.59 10.32 2.27
N GLN A 90 5.85 10.11 1.87
CA GLN A 90 6.87 11.16 1.86
C GLN A 90 6.49 12.34 0.95
N ARG A 91 6.02 12.07 -0.28
CA ARG A 91 5.52 13.12 -1.18
C ARG A 91 4.32 13.85 -0.59
N MET A 92 3.42 13.14 0.10
CA MET A 92 2.27 13.73 0.77
C MET A 92 2.72 14.65 1.93
N GLN A 93 3.69 14.24 2.74
CA GLN A 93 4.27 15.06 3.80
C GLN A 93 4.86 16.37 3.27
N GLN A 94 5.54 16.32 2.13
CA GLN A 94 6.09 17.52 1.49
C GLN A 94 5.00 18.53 1.08
N ARG A 95 3.80 18.04 0.76
CA ARG A 95 2.64 18.87 0.40
C ARG A 95 1.78 19.28 1.60
N GLN A 96 1.93 18.60 2.73
CA GLN A 96 1.09 18.72 3.92
C GLN A 96 1.98 18.84 5.17
N SER A 97 2.46 20.04 5.48
CA SER A 97 3.41 20.28 6.58
C SER A 97 2.93 19.79 7.93
N ASP A 98 1.61 19.77 8.14
CA ASP A 98 0.99 19.44 9.42
C ASP A 98 0.75 17.93 9.59
N LEU A 99 1.06 17.14 8.56
CA LEU A 99 1.00 15.68 8.60
C LEU A 99 2.25 15.11 9.26
N ALA A 100 2.08 14.57 10.46
CA ALA A 100 3.10 13.70 11.06
C ALA A 100 3.01 12.29 10.47
N ILE A 101 4.17 11.66 10.29
CA ILE A 101 4.26 10.28 9.81
C ILE A 101 5.00 9.44 10.84
N LYS A 102 4.43 8.29 11.15
CA LYS A 102 5.08 7.23 11.88
C LYS A 102 5.08 5.96 11.03
N GLU A 103 6.26 5.46 10.73
CA GLU A 103 6.40 4.12 10.14
C GLU A 103 6.53 3.10 11.27
N LEU A 104 5.87 1.96 11.09
CA LEU A 104 6.02 0.75 11.90
C LEU A 104 6.29 -0.42 10.97
N GLU A 105 7.19 -1.32 11.37
CA GLU A 105 7.31 -2.61 10.70
C GLU A 105 6.18 -3.54 11.16
N LEU A 106 5.86 -4.54 10.33
CA LEU A 106 4.78 -5.49 10.57
C LEU A 106 4.89 -6.17 11.93
N GLU A 107 6.10 -6.62 12.30
CA GLU A 107 6.35 -7.27 13.58
C GLU A 107 6.22 -6.31 14.76
N GLU A 108 6.57 -5.03 14.61
CA GLU A 108 6.34 -4.00 15.62
C GLU A 108 4.84 -3.75 15.82
N ALA A 109 4.07 -3.67 14.72
CA ALA A 109 2.62 -3.50 14.76
C ALA A 109 1.93 -4.70 15.45
N LYS A 110 2.35 -5.93 15.12
CA LYS A 110 1.89 -7.16 15.77
C LYS A 110 2.26 -7.19 17.26
N ALA A 111 3.45 -6.74 17.63
CA ALA A 111 3.87 -6.65 19.03
C ALA A 111 3.03 -5.65 19.85
N LEU A 112 2.47 -4.61 19.20
CA LEU A 112 1.47 -3.71 19.78
C LEU A 112 0.05 -4.31 19.79
N GLY A 113 -0.10 -5.54 19.32
CA GLY A 113 -1.35 -6.27 19.25
C GLY A 113 -2.26 -5.83 18.10
N LEU A 114 -1.75 -5.18 17.05
CA LEU A 114 -2.56 -4.82 15.89
C LEU A 114 -2.77 -6.03 14.98
N ASP A 115 -4.03 -6.27 14.59
CA ASP A 115 -4.39 -7.30 13.62
C ASP A 115 -4.22 -6.73 12.20
N VAL A 116 -3.03 -6.95 11.65
CA VAL A 116 -2.66 -6.48 10.31
C VAL A 116 -2.98 -7.57 9.30
N ILE A 117 -3.97 -7.31 8.44
CA ILE A 117 -4.44 -8.28 7.43
C ILE A 117 -3.65 -8.22 6.12
N ALA A 118 -3.06 -7.06 5.84
CA ALA A 118 -2.29 -6.80 4.64
C ALA A 118 -1.33 -5.62 4.89
N ALA A 119 -0.19 -5.64 4.21
CA ALA A 119 0.79 -4.56 4.18
C ALA A 119 0.93 -4.01 2.75
N PRO A 120 1.15 -2.70 2.56
CA PRO A 120 1.17 -1.67 3.60
C PRO A 120 -0.24 -1.33 4.09
N LEU A 121 -0.39 -1.17 5.41
CA LEU A 121 -1.62 -0.70 6.05
C LEU A 121 -1.42 0.75 6.50
N LEU A 122 -2.25 1.65 6.01
CA LEU A 122 -2.31 3.03 6.49
C LEU A 122 -3.41 3.17 7.55
N LEU A 123 -3.05 3.80 8.66
CA LEU A 123 -3.98 4.33 9.65
C LEU A 123 -3.85 5.86 9.65
N LEU A 124 -4.93 6.58 9.34
CA LEU A 124 -4.96 8.05 9.39
C LEU A 124 -5.74 8.51 10.61
N PHE A 125 -5.10 9.38 11.39
CA PHE A 125 -5.65 9.96 12.59
C PHE A 125 -5.84 11.47 12.40
N GLN A 126 -6.94 11.98 12.95
CA GLN A 126 -7.16 13.40 13.15
C GLN A 126 -7.34 13.68 14.65
N HIS A 127 -6.51 14.52 15.26
CA HIS A 127 -6.52 14.77 16.71
C HIS A 127 -6.49 13.47 17.53
N GLN A 128 -5.60 12.54 17.17
CA GLN A 128 -5.48 11.18 17.73
C GLN A 128 -6.72 10.27 17.56
N GLN A 129 -7.77 10.72 16.85
CA GLN A 129 -8.91 9.88 16.50
C GLN A 129 -8.68 9.20 15.16
N LEU A 130 -8.76 7.88 15.14
CA LEU A 130 -8.66 7.09 13.91
C LEU A 130 -9.86 7.39 13.00
N LEU A 131 -9.59 7.92 11.80
CA LEU A 131 -10.59 8.24 10.78
C LEU A 131 -10.56 7.27 9.60
N TYR A 132 -9.41 6.70 9.28
CA TYR A 132 -9.26 5.81 8.13
C TYR A 132 -8.31 4.67 8.44
N ALA A 133 -8.66 3.48 7.99
CA ALA A 133 -7.79 2.31 7.97
C ALA A 133 -7.92 1.59 6.62
N GLY A 134 -6.81 1.29 5.95
CA GLY A 134 -6.85 0.63 4.64
C GLY A 134 -5.60 0.88 3.79
N PRO A 135 -5.67 0.64 2.47
CA PRO A 135 -4.56 0.90 1.57
C PRO A 135 -4.29 2.41 1.44
N LEU A 136 -3.08 2.78 1.03
CA LEU A 136 -2.73 4.18 0.80
C LEU A 136 -3.39 4.76 -0.47
N ALA A 137 -3.56 3.91 -1.49
CA ALA A 137 -4.11 4.25 -2.81
C ALA A 137 -4.69 2.99 -3.47
N THR A 138 -5.47 3.16 -4.54
CA THR A 138 -6.19 2.06 -5.20
C THR A 138 -5.54 1.54 -6.49
N ASP A 139 -4.27 1.88 -6.73
CA ASP A 139 -3.52 1.44 -7.92
C ASP A 139 -2.29 0.58 -7.56
N LEU A 140 -1.60 0.10 -8.60
CA LEU A 140 -0.46 -0.81 -8.51
C LEU A 140 0.79 -0.20 -7.89
N LEU A 141 0.94 1.13 -7.94
CA LEU A 141 2.19 1.82 -7.63
C LEU A 141 2.04 2.84 -6.50
N CYS A 142 0.94 2.75 -5.77
CA CYS A 142 0.54 3.72 -4.76
C CYS A 142 0.69 5.16 -5.26
N SER A 143 0.12 5.52 -6.40
CA SER A 143 0.32 6.85 -6.97
C SER A 143 -0.57 7.90 -6.31
N ASP A 144 -0.16 9.17 -6.43
CA ASP A 144 -0.82 10.29 -5.77
C ASP A 144 -2.26 10.51 -6.29
N ASN A 145 -2.52 10.19 -7.57
CA ASN A 145 -3.83 10.40 -8.19
C ASN A 145 -4.88 9.33 -7.80
N ALA A 146 -4.44 8.22 -7.22
CA ALA A 146 -5.26 7.09 -6.80
C ALA A 146 -5.50 7.09 -5.28
N SER A 147 -5.11 8.15 -4.58
CA SER A 147 -5.32 8.29 -3.13
C SER A 147 -6.38 9.33 -2.81
N LEU A 148 -7.21 8.99 -1.82
CA LEU A 148 -8.24 9.88 -1.27
C LEU A 148 -7.70 10.74 -0.10
N LEU A 149 -6.49 10.45 0.38
CA LEU A 149 -5.96 11.00 1.64
C LEU A 149 -5.68 12.49 1.56
N ASP A 150 -5.13 12.97 0.44
CA ASP A 150 -4.91 14.39 0.21
C ASP A 150 -6.22 15.18 0.30
N GLY A 151 -7.33 14.60 -0.21
CA GLY A 151 -8.66 15.20 -0.11
C GLY A 151 -9.21 15.20 1.31
N ILE A 152 -8.98 14.13 2.08
CA ILE A 152 -9.37 14.04 3.49
C ILE A 152 -8.64 15.08 4.33
N ILE A 153 -7.31 15.16 4.19
CA ILE A 153 -6.46 16.07 4.96
C ILE A 153 -6.77 17.55 4.65
N ARG A 154 -7.04 17.87 3.37
CA ARG A 154 -7.43 19.23 2.93
C ARG A 154 -8.89 19.57 3.22
N GLY A 155 -9.70 18.61 3.67
CA GLY A 155 -11.12 18.79 3.93
C GLY A 155 -12.00 18.88 2.66
N THR A 156 -11.45 18.58 1.47
CA THR A 156 -12.24 18.50 0.23
C THR A 156 -12.98 17.17 0.10
N THR A 157 -12.63 16.18 0.91
CA THR A 157 -13.30 14.89 1.02
C THR A 157 -13.67 14.66 2.47
N GLN A 158 -14.97 14.58 2.77
CA GLN A 158 -15.46 14.31 4.12
C GLN A 158 -15.86 12.84 4.24
N LEU A 159 -15.33 12.16 5.25
CA LEU A 159 -15.78 10.83 5.64
C LEU A 159 -16.96 10.97 6.62
N PRO A 160 -17.99 10.12 6.53
CA PRO A 160 -19.13 10.15 7.46
C PRO A 160 -18.76 9.69 8.88
N GLY A 161 -17.51 9.24 9.09
CA GLY A 161 -16.98 8.73 10.34
C GLY A 161 -15.70 7.95 10.08
N PHE A 162 -15.35 7.03 11.00
CA PHE A 162 -14.29 6.06 10.76
C PHE A 162 -14.62 5.21 9.52
N TRP A 163 -13.69 5.16 8.57
CA TRP A 163 -13.83 4.37 7.37
C TRP A 163 -12.78 3.25 7.33
N LEU A 164 -13.28 2.03 7.24
CA LEU A 164 -12.50 0.81 7.09
C LEU A 164 -12.51 0.39 5.62
N ASN A 165 -11.44 0.73 4.90
CA ASN A 165 -11.34 0.60 3.45
C ASN A 165 -10.75 -0.75 3.01
N GLY A 166 -11.38 -1.86 3.43
CA GLY A 166 -10.91 -3.21 3.11
C GLY A 166 -11.31 -3.71 1.73
N GLU A 167 -12.42 -3.24 1.17
CA GLU A 167 -12.99 -3.85 -0.04
C GLU A 167 -12.40 -3.31 -1.35
N ASN A 168 -11.59 -2.25 -1.29
CA ASN A 168 -10.96 -1.68 -2.47
C ASN A 168 -9.76 -2.50 -2.94
N THR A 169 -9.56 -2.49 -4.26
CA THR A 169 -8.34 -3.05 -4.86
C THR A 169 -7.16 -2.10 -4.67
N ALA A 170 -5.99 -2.64 -4.35
CA ALA A 170 -4.79 -1.87 -4.07
C ALA A 170 -3.53 -2.75 -4.22
N CYS A 171 -2.36 -2.10 -4.25
CA CYS A 171 -1.08 -2.77 -4.01
C CYS A 171 -1.03 -3.26 -2.55
N ARG A 172 -0.91 -4.57 -2.34
CA ARG A 172 -0.88 -5.24 -1.04
C ARG A 172 -0.09 -6.54 -1.07
N CYS A 173 0.44 -6.90 0.09
CA CYS A 173 0.85 -8.26 0.43
C CYS A 173 -0.02 -8.72 1.60
N LEU A 174 -0.68 -9.86 1.46
CA LEU A 174 -1.46 -10.44 2.55
C LEU A 174 -0.52 -10.88 3.66
N VAL A 175 -0.90 -10.59 4.89
CA VAL A 175 -0.18 -11.08 6.06
C VAL A 175 -0.80 -12.43 6.45
N PRO A 176 0.02 -13.50 6.58
CA PRO A 176 -0.45 -14.80 7.04
C PRO A 176 -0.80 -14.82 8.53
#